data_AF-A0A7C8CNW9-F1
#
_entry.id   AF-A0A7C8CNW9-F1
#
_cell.length_a   1.000
_cell.length_b   1.000
_cell.length_c   1.000
_cell.angle_alpha   90.00
_cell.angle_beta   90.00
_cell.angle_gamma   90.00
#
_symmetry.space_group_name_H-M   'P 1'
#
loop_
_entity.id
_entity.type
_entity.pdbx_description
1 polymer ?
#
loop_
_entity_poly.entity_id
_entity_poly.type
_entity_poly.pdbx_seq_one_letter_code
_entity_poly.pdbx_strand_id
1 'polypeptide(L)' 'MSHIEDVLKVIKARDPNQPEFFQAAEEVLESLGPVMDAHPEFVEAKLLERIVEPERLFQFRVPWT' A
#
# COMPACT_ATOMS: atom_id res chain seq x y z
N MET A 1 -7.69 7.01 -11.61
CA MET A 1 -8.19 5.65 -11.26
C MET A 1 -7.26 4.50 -11.64
N SER A 2 -6.69 4.41 -12.85
CA SER A 2 -5.88 3.21 -13.21
C SER A 2 -4.66 2.98 -12.30
N HIS A 3 -4.01 4.06 -11.84
CA HIS A 3 -2.80 3.93 -11.03
C HIS A 3 -3.05 3.28 -9.67
N ILE A 4 -4.14 3.65 -8.98
CA ILE A 4 -4.52 3.05 -7.68
C ILE A 4 -4.81 1.56 -7.85
N GLU A 5 -5.57 1.19 -8.89
CA GLU A 5 -5.86 -0.22 -9.19
C GLU A 5 -4.58 -1.03 -9.44
N ASP A 6 -3.59 -0.43 -10.10
CA ASP A 6 -2.31 -1.08 -10.36
C ASP A 6 -1.51 -1.29 -9.06
N VAL A 7 -1.52 -0.34 -8.13
CA VAL A 7 -0.93 -0.49 -6.79
C VAL A 7 -1.64 -1.61 -6.01
N LEU A 8 -2.98 -1.64 -6.02
CA LEU A 8 -3.75 -2.67 -5.32
C LEU A 8 -3.48 -4.08 -5.87
N LYS A 9 -3.32 -4.23 -7.19
CA LYS A 9 -2.90 -5.50 -7.79
C LYS A 9 -1.53 -5.96 -7.28
N VAL A 10 -0.59 -5.02 -7.14
CA VAL A 10 0.76 -5.31 -6.61
C VAL A 10 0.68 -5.79 -5.17
N ILE A 11 -0.08 -5.10 -4.30
CA ILE A 11 -0.29 -5.50 -2.90
C ILE A 11 -0.87 -6.91 -2.83
N LYS A 12 -1.94 -7.19 -3.59
CA LYS A 12 -2.60 -8.49 -3.59
C LYS A 12 -1.69 -9.63 -4.07
N ALA A 13 -0.77 -9.34 -4.99
CA ALA A 13 0.20 -10.31 -5.48
C ALA A 13 1.34 -10.57 -4.49
N ARG A 14 1.79 -9.54 -3.75
CA ARG A 14 2.91 -9.64 -2.80
C ARG A 14 2.48 -10.24 -1.47
N ASP A 15 1.32 -9.83 -0.95
CA ASP A 15 0.81 -10.19 0.38
C ASP A 15 -0.59 -10.82 0.34
N PRO A 16 -0.78 -11.93 -0.41
CA PRO A 16 -2.11 -12.50 -0.66
C PRO A 16 -2.83 -13.00 0.59
N ASN A 17 -2.08 -13.26 1.67
CA ASN A 17 -2.61 -13.80 2.93
C ASN A 17 -2.82 -12.72 4.00
N GLN A 18 -2.77 -11.44 3.65
CA GLN A 18 -2.99 -10.32 4.55
C GLN A 18 -4.27 -9.55 4.17
N PRO A 19 -5.47 -10.13 4.35
CA PRO A 19 -6.72 -9.51 3.91
C PRO A 19 -7.02 -8.19 4.64
N GLU A 20 -6.67 -8.08 5.93
CA GLU A 20 -6.86 -6.86 6.71
C GLU A 20 -5.96 -5.72 6.21
N PHE A 21 -4.72 -6.05 5.83
CA PHE A 21 -3.82 -5.08 5.22
C PHE A 21 -4.33 -4.62 3.85
N PHE A 22 -4.76 -5.56 3.01
CA PHE A 22 -5.31 -5.24 1.69
C PHE A 22 -6.51 -4.31 1.80
N GLN A 23 -7.48 -4.62 2.68
CA GLN A 23 -8.65 -3.77 2.88
C GLN A 23 -8.26 -2.37 3.36
N ALA A 24 -7.37 -2.27 4.36
CA ALA A 24 -6.93 -0.97 4.87
C ALA A 24 -6.22 -0.14 3.79
N ALA A 25 -5.41 -0.78 2.94
CA ALA A 25 -4.78 -0.11 1.81
C ALA A 25 -5.81 0.35 0.76
N GLU A 26 -6.78 -0.50 0.41
CA GLU A 26 -7.86 -0.18 -0.53
C GLU A 26 -8.64 1.07 -0.10
N GLU A 27 -9.18 1.07 1.12
CA GLU A 27 -9.98 2.19 1.63
C GLU A 27 -9.20 3.51 1.64
N VAL A 28 -7.92 3.47 2.04
CA VAL A 28 -7.08 4.68 2.08
C VAL A 28 -6.73 5.15 0.67
N LEU A 29 -6.30 4.25 -0.22
CA LEU A 29 -5.86 4.63 -1.57
C LEU A 29 -7.02 5.18 -2.40
N GLU A 30 -8.22 4.61 -2.28
CA GLU A 30 -9.42 5.15 -2.94
C GLU A 30 -9.74 6.58 -2.49
N SER A 31 -9.63 6.84 -1.18
CA SER A 31 -9.87 8.19 -0.63
C SER A 31 -8.88 9.24 -1.12
N LEU A 32 -7.66 8.83 -1.53
CA LEU A 32 -6.60 9.71 -2.03
C LEU A 32 -6.72 10.03 -3.52
N GLY A 33 -7.64 9.39 -4.27
CA GLY A 33 -7.83 9.61 -5.70
C GLY A 33 -7.84 11.07 -6.15
N PRO A 34 -8.66 11.96 -5.55
CA PRO A 34 -8.71 13.38 -5.91
C PRO A 34 -7.38 14.12 -5.70
N VAL A 35 -6.59 13.73 -4.69
CA VAL A 35 -5.27 14.33 -4.42
C VAL A 35 -4.26 13.90 -5.48
N MET A 36 -4.31 12.63 -5.89
CA MET A 36 -3.45 12.12 -6.96
C MET A 36 -3.73 12.79 -8.30
N ASP A 37 -4.99 13.11 -8.59
CA ASP A 37 -5.37 13.83 -9.80
C ASP A 37 -4.94 15.31 -9.76
N ALA A 38 -4.95 15.93 -8.57
CA ALA A 38 -4.50 17.31 -8.37
C ALA A 38 -2.97 17.47 -8.36
N HIS A 39 -2.23 16.41 -8.02
CA HIS A 39 -0.77 16.39 -7.86
C HIS A 39 -0.11 15.27 -8.68
N PRO A 40 0.04 15.45 -10.01
CA PRO A 40 0.68 14.46 -10.88
C PRO A 40 2.12 14.11 -10.47
N GLU A 41 2.83 15.03 -9.82
CA GLU A 41 4.18 14.82 -9.33
C GLU A 41 4.29 13.66 -8.31
N PHE A 42 3.20 13.33 -7.60
CA PHE A 42 3.18 12.21 -6.66
C PHE A 42 3.13 10.86 -7.37
N VAL A 43 2.46 10.80 -8.53
CA VAL A 43 2.46 9.62 -9.40
C VAL A 43 3.85 9.43 -10.00
N GLU A 44 4.48 10.51 -10.49
CA GLU A 44 5.84 10.46 -11.04
C GLU A 44 6.88 10.01 -10.01
N ALA A 45 6.73 10.47 -8.76
CA ALA A 45 7.58 10.08 -7.64
C ALA A 45 7.28 8.66 -7.10
N LYS A 46 6.29 7.95 -7.65
CA LYS A 46 5.84 6.62 -7.20
C LYS A 46 5.52 6.59 -5.71
N LEU A 47 4.83 7.61 -5.23
CA LEU A 47 4.63 7.83 -3.80
C LEU A 47 3.74 6.73 -3.19
N LEU A 48 2.68 6.32 -3.90
CA LEU A 48 1.76 5.29 -3.42
C LEU A 48 2.44 3.92 -3.33
N GLU A 49 3.29 3.56 -4.29
CA GLU A 49 4.04 2.31 -4.25
C GLU A 49 5.02 2.25 -3.07
N ARG A 50 5.56 3.41 -2.68
CA ARG A 50 6.51 3.51 -1.57
C ARG A 50 5.82 3.50 -0.22
N ILE A 51 4.64 4.11 -0.10
CA ILE A 51 3.97 4.21 1.20
C ILE A 51 3.31 2.91 1.62
N VAL A 52 2.88 2.08 0.65
CA VAL A 52 2.27 0.77 0.91
C VAL A 52 3.31 -0.30 1.25
N GLU A 53 4.58 -0.08 0.90
CA GLU A 53 5.67 -0.99 1.22
C GLU A 53 6.36 -0.54 2.52
N PRO A 54 6.39 -1.39 3.57
CA PRO A 54 7.08 -1.03 4.80
C PRO A 54 8.59 -0.91 4.57
N GLU A 55 9.21 0.17 5.08
CA GLU A 55 10.67 0.35 4.97
C GLU A 55 11.46 -0.78 5.64
N ARG A 56 10.91 -1.34 6.73
CA ARG A 56 11.49 -2.48 7.45
C ARG A 56 10.43 -3.20 8.27
N LEU A 57 10.48 -4.53 8.27
CA LEU A 57 9.63 -5.39 9.10
C LEU A 57 10.51 -6.33 9.94
N PHE A 58 10.18 -6.49 11.22
CA PHE A 58 10.88 -7.40 12.13
C PHE A 58 9.92 -8.44 12.68
N GLN A 59 10.33 -9.71 12.64
CA GLN A 59 9.64 -10.81 13.28
C GLN A 59 10.66 -11.62 14.07
N PHE A 60 10.43 -11.82 15.37
CA PHE A 60 11.37 -12.49 16.25
C PHE A 60 10.66 -13.25 17.37
N ARG A 61 11.34 -14.27 17.91
CA ARG A 61 10.82 -15.11 18.98
C ARG A 61 10.96 -14.42 20.34
N VAL A 62 9.89 -14.44 21.14
CA VAL A 62 9.90 -13.98 22.54
C VAL A 62 9.72 -15.20 23.47
N PRO A 63 10.80 -15.73 24.07
CA PRO A 63 10.70 -16.82 25.03
C PRO A 63 10.16 -16.32 26.39
N TRP A 64 9.31 -17.12 27.03
CA TRP A 64 8.76 -16.84 28.35
C TRP A 64 9.00 -18.04 29.30
N THR A 65 8.93 -17.80 30.62
CA THR A 65 9.16 -18.78 31.71
C THR A 65 7.85 -19.24 32.33
#